data_AF-A0A420K896-F1
#
_entry.id   AF-A0A420K896-F1
#
_cell.length_a   1.000
_cell.length_b   1.000
_cell.length_c   1.000
_cell.angle_alpha   90.00
_cell.angle_beta   90.00
_cell.angle_gamma   90.00
#
_symmetry.space_group_name_H-M   'P 1'
#
loop_
_entity.id
_entity.type
_entity.pdbx_description
1 polymer ?
#
loop_
_entity_poly.entity_id
_entity_poly.type
_entity_poly.pdbx_seq_one_letter_code
_entity_poly.pdbx_strand_id
1 'polypeptide(L)' 'MTHEAFCQVLGYQETPSFVRAFRHWTGMPPASYRKSLTG' A
#
# COMPACT_ATOMS: atom_id res chain seq x y z
N MET A 1 11.74 -4.22 -4.30
CA MET A 1 11.04 -2.92 -4.18
C MET A 1 10.29 -2.92 -2.84
N THR A 2 10.90 -2.33 -1.81
CA THR A 2 10.42 -2.26 -0.42
C THR A 2 9.28 -1.24 -0.27
N HIS A 3 8.36 -1.46 0.68
CA HIS A 3 7.16 -0.63 0.90
C HIS A 3 7.48 0.86 1.15
N GLU A 4 8.66 1.17 1.66
CA GLU A 4 9.11 2.52 2.02
C GLU A 4 9.21 3.44 0.80
N ALA A 5 9.72 2.93 -0.33
CA ALA A 5 9.85 3.71 -1.56
C ALA A 5 8.50 4.10 -2.16
N PHE A 6 7.48 3.26 -2.01
CA PHE A 6 6.14 3.53 -2.53
C PHE A 6 5.41 4.62 -1.74
N CYS A 7 5.68 4.71 -0.43
CA CYS A 7 5.07 5.73 0.42
C CYS A 7 5.60 7.14 0.09
N GLN A 8 6.91 7.27 -0.16
CA GLN A 8 7.52 8.54 -0.58
C GLN A 8 6.99 9.02 -1.94
N VAL A 9 6.86 8.12 -2.92
CA VAL A 9 6.36 8.48 -4.27
C VAL A 9 4.90 8.95 -4.23
N LEU A 10 4.10 8.43 -3.30
CA LEU A 10 2.69 8.80 -3.13
C LEU A 10 2.47 9.97 -2.15
N GLY A 11 3.54 10.55 -1.59
CA GLY A 11 3.45 11.67 -0.65
C GLY A 11 2.98 11.30 0.76
N TYR A 12 2.95 10.01 1.10
CA TYR A 12 2.65 9.56 2.47
C TYR A 12 3.92 9.53 3.30
N GLN A 13 3.97 10.37 4.36
CA GLN A 13 5.12 10.43 5.27
C GLN A 13 5.37 9.15 6.06
N GLU A 14 4.34 8.32 6.25
CA GLU A 14 4.36 7.17 7.15
C GLU A 14 3.73 5.95 6.46
N THR A 15 4.48 4.86 6.34
CA THR A 15 4.02 3.56 5.80
C THR A 15 2.70 3.07 6.43
N PRO A 16 2.47 3.19 7.74
CA PRO A 16 1.19 2.83 8.37
C PRO A 16 -0.01 3.65 7.88
N SER A 17 0.19 4.93 7.57
CA SER A 17 -0.86 5.84 7.08
C SER A 17 -1.28 5.46 5.67
N PHE A 18 -0.32 5.14 4.80
CA PHE A 18 -0.60 4.61 3.47
C PHE A 18 -1.34 3.27 3.54
N VAL A 19 -0.91 2.33 4.39
CA VAL A 19 -1.58 1.02 4.52
C VAL A 19 -3.03 1.17 5.00
N ARG A 20 -3.31 2.09 5.93
CA ARG A 20 -4.70 2.39 6.35
C ARG A 20 -5.53 2.98 5.21
N ALA A 21 -5.02 4.01 4.54
CA ALA A 21 -5.73 4.65 3.43
C ALA A 21 -5.98 3.67 2.27
N PHE A 22 -4.96 2.90 1.89
CA PHE A 22 -5.04 1.91 0.84
C PHE A 22 -6.07 0.82 1.16
N ARG A 23 -6.09 0.31 2.40
CA ARG A 23 -7.09 -0.66 2.84
C ARG A 23 -8.49 -0.05 2.88
N HIS A 24 -8.63 1.22 3.26
CA HIS A 24 -9.91 1.91 3.23
C HIS A 24 -10.45 2.05 1.80
N TRP A 25 -9.60 2.35 0.81
CA TRP A 25 -10.00 2.52 -0.58
C TRP A 25 -10.25 1.21 -1.32
N THR A 26 -9.40 0.20 -1.10
CA THR A 26 -9.44 -1.07 -1.86
C THR A 26 -10.11 -2.20 -1.09
N GLY A 27 -10.44 -2.00 0.19
CA GLY A 27 -10.94 -3.03 1.09
C GLY A 27 -9.88 -4.04 1.54
N MET A 28 -8.67 -4.01 0.98
CA MET A 28 -7.64 -5.03 1.21
C MET A 28 -6.25 -4.45 1.47
N PRO A 29 -5.38 -5.12 2.25
CA PRO A 29 -4.01 -4.66 2.44
C PRO A 29 -3.23 -4.70 1.12
N PRO A 30 -2.29 -3.76 0.89
CA PRO A 30 -1.52 -3.70 -0.35
C PRO A 30 -0.75 -4.99 -0.66
N ALA A 31 -0.31 -5.73 0.38
CA ALA A 31 0.33 -7.04 0.19
C ALA A 31 -0.62 -8.11 -0.38
N SER A 32 -1.90 -8.10 0.01
CA SER A 32 -2.91 -9.01 -0.54
C SER A 32 -3.33 -8.58 -1.95
N TYR A 33 -3.47 -7.27 -2.18
CA TYR A 33 -3.75 -6.71 -3.50
C TYR A 33 -2.66 -7.05 -4.53
N ARG A 34 -1.39 -6.99 -4.10
CA ARG A 34 -0.27 -7.43 -4.96
C ARG A 34 -0.38 -8.91 -5.32
N LYS A 35 -0.75 -9.77 -4.36
CA LYS A 35 -0.93 -11.20 -4.62
C LYS A 35 -2.09 -11.48 -5.57
N SER A 36 -3.21 -10.74 -5.49
CA SER A 36 -4.32 -10.89 -6.42
C SER A 36 -4.02 -10.40 -7.84
N LEU A 37 -3.09 -9.47 -8.01
CA LEU A 37 -2.67 -8.97 -9.34
C LEU A 37 -1.67 -9.88 -10.06
N THR A 38 -0.88 -10.66 -9.31
CA THR A 38 0.04 -11.67 -9.85
C THR A 38 -0.54 -13.09 -9.84
N GLY A 39 -1.85 -13.22 -9.63
CA GLY A 39 -2.60 -14.48 -9.75
C GLY A 39 -3.18 -14.68 -11.13
#